data_AF-A0A0J0XY06-F1
#
_entry.id   AF-A0A0J0XY06-F1
#
_cell.length_a   1.000
_cell.length_b   1.000
_cell.length_c   1.000
_cell.angle_alpha   90.00
_cell.angle_beta   90.00
_cell.angle_gamma   90.00
#
_symmetry.space_group_name_H-M   'P 1'
#
loop_
_entity.id
_entity.type
_entity.pdbx_description
1 polymer ?
#
loop_
_entity_poly.entity_id
_entity_poly.type
_entity_poly.pdbx_seq_one_letter_code
_entity_poly.pdbx_strand_id
1 'polypeptide(L)'
;MTTRAPPISSVPDRVLSPRSAAADARRAARREQLRDFYGLKGPSPTSTTPERTRSGGGTPRGSGATSPDPRAERRDLSSPYFVPAEYYEDLISRAGLPELLKTTSTLATDIGRLHSSRHTLVYNHHHQLFSAGDTISVLNTRTPQLLSIVTDLQERFSEMSQLADSVALPDPSAVDDAVRARAVAKQGLDRIRLMLVAEESPDAIRQAWEKVEATLRGHECEGLDKLLQEGREMTGIDDE
;
A
#
# COMPACT_ATOMS: atom_id res chain seq x y z
N MET A 1 15.01 -48.51 -18.50
CA MET A 1 14.03 -47.41 -18.50
C MET A 1 14.38 -46.50 -17.33
N THR A 2 15.08 -45.40 -17.62
CA THR A 2 15.70 -44.51 -16.62
C THR A 2 14.80 -43.31 -16.41
N THR A 3 14.23 -43.15 -15.21
CA THR A 3 13.31 -42.06 -14.86
C THR A 3 14.08 -40.83 -14.38
N ARG A 4 14.07 -39.78 -15.19
CA ARG A 4 14.69 -38.47 -14.96
C ARG A 4 13.84 -37.65 -13.97
N ALA A 5 14.43 -37.26 -12.84
CA ALA A 5 13.82 -36.35 -11.87
C ALA A 5 13.80 -34.90 -12.41
N PRO A 6 12.76 -34.08 -12.09
CA PRO A 6 12.69 -32.69 -12.51
C PRO A 6 13.59 -31.77 -11.66
N PRO A 7 14.09 -30.66 -12.22
CA PRO A 7 14.98 -29.73 -11.53
C PRO A 7 14.23 -28.93 -10.46
N ILE A 8 14.92 -28.72 -9.34
CA ILE A 8 14.48 -28.00 -8.15
C ILE A 8 14.37 -26.52 -8.51
N SER A 9 13.17 -25.95 -8.38
CA SER A 9 12.89 -24.52 -8.57
C SER A 9 13.64 -23.71 -7.51
N SER A 10 14.60 -22.92 -7.95
CA SER A 10 15.39 -21.99 -7.15
C SER A 10 14.50 -20.88 -6.58
N VAL A 11 14.34 -20.88 -5.26
CA VAL A 11 13.71 -19.79 -4.51
C VAL A 11 14.62 -18.56 -4.62
N PRO A 12 14.11 -17.37 -5.04
CA PRO A 12 14.95 -16.19 -5.09
C PRO A 12 15.35 -15.77 -3.67
N ASP A 13 16.64 -15.50 -3.50
CA ASP A 13 17.26 -14.96 -2.29
C ASP A 13 16.49 -13.73 -1.82
N ARG A 14 15.89 -13.85 -0.65
CA ARG A 14 15.18 -12.77 0.02
C ARG A 14 16.24 -11.79 0.51
N VAL A 15 16.49 -10.75 -0.27
CA VAL A 15 17.30 -9.59 0.10
C VAL A 15 16.87 -9.14 1.50
N LEU A 16 17.78 -9.30 2.46
CA LEU A 16 17.65 -8.85 3.84
C LEU A 16 17.69 -7.32 3.85
N SER A 17 16.55 -6.68 3.57
CA SER A 17 16.37 -5.26 3.85
C SER A 17 16.66 -5.00 5.33
N PRO A 18 17.34 -3.90 5.69
CA PRO A 18 17.65 -3.58 7.08
C PRO A 18 16.34 -3.42 7.84
N ARG A 19 16.14 -4.33 8.78
CA ARG A 19 14.97 -4.46 9.64
C ARG A 19 14.90 -3.19 10.50
N SER A 20 13.94 -2.30 10.22
CA SER A 20 13.83 -1.06 10.98
C SER A 20 13.39 -1.37 12.41
N ALA A 21 14.00 -0.70 13.40
CA ALA A 21 13.62 -0.84 14.81
C ALA A 21 12.12 -0.57 15.02
N ALA A 22 11.51 0.30 14.19
CA ALA A 22 10.08 0.56 14.17
C ALA A 22 9.23 -0.64 13.71
N ALA A 23 9.70 -1.43 12.73
CA ALA A 23 9.02 -2.65 12.31
C ALA A 23 9.08 -3.73 13.39
N ASP A 24 10.18 -3.81 14.13
CA ASP A 24 10.33 -4.74 15.26
C ASP A 24 9.48 -4.36 16.46
N ALA A 25 9.38 -3.07 16.78
CA ALA A 25 8.48 -2.55 17.80
C ALA A 25 7.01 -2.85 17.47
N ARG A 26 6.59 -2.64 16.21
CA ARG A 26 5.23 -3.00 15.75
C ARG A 26 4.96 -4.49 15.84
N ARG A 27 5.95 -5.33 15.53
CA ARG A 27 5.83 -6.79 15.64
C ARG A 27 5.76 -7.25 17.09
N ALA A 28 6.52 -6.61 17.98
CA ALA A 28 6.45 -6.87 19.42
C ALA A 28 5.08 -6.49 20.01
N ALA A 29 4.58 -5.29 19.70
CA ALA A 29 3.27 -4.83 20.13
C ALA A 29 2.14 -5.75 19.62
N ARG A 30 2.22 -6.19 18.35
CA ARG A 30 1.26 -7.16 17.79
C ARG A 30 1.31 -8.51 18.52
N ARG A 31 2.51 -9.00 18.86
CA ARG A 31 2.64 -10.24 19.64
C ARG A 31 2.06 -10.08 21.05
N GLU A 32 2.24 -8.92 21.68
CA GLU A 32 1.66 -8.63 23.00
C GLU A 32 0.14 -8.59 22.96
N GLN A 33 -0.45 -7.89 21.99
CA GLN A 33 -1.90 -7.87 21.76
C GLN A 33 -2.48 -9.27 21.52
N LEU A 34 -1.78 -10.10 20.74
CA LEU A 34 -2.19 -11.50 20.53
C LEU A 34 -2.07 -12.29 21.83
N ARG A 35 -1.00 -12.12 22.61
CA ARG A 35 -0.86 -12.80 23.91
C ARG A 35 -1.97 -12.43 24.89
N ASP A 36 -2.37 -11.16 24.93
CA ASP A 36 -3.49 -10.69 25.73
C ASP A 36 -4.82 -11.26 25.23
N PHE A 37 -5.02 -11.31 23.91
CA PHE A 37 -6.19 -11.92 23.27
C PHE A 37 -6.32 -13.42 23.56
N TYR A 38 -5.19 -14.14 23.63
CA TYR A 38 -5.14 -15.56 23.95
C TYR A 38 -5.06 -15.88 25.45
N GLY A 39 -5.01 -14.87 26.32
CA GLY A 39 -4.84 -15.07 27.76
C GLY A 39 -3.52 -15.76 28.14
N LEU A 40 -2.49 -15.69 27.31
CA LEU A 40 -1.17 -16.32 27.50
C LEU A 40 -0.27 -15.56 28.49
N LYS A 41 -0.87 -14.85 29.45
CA LYS A 41 -0.17 -14.05 30.46
C LYS A 41 0.30 -14.96 31.59
N GLY A 42 1.42 -15.65 31.34
CA GLY A 42 2.19 -16.48 32.29
C GLY A 42 3.70 -16.36 32.00
N PRO A 43 4.57 -16.64 32.98
CA PRO A 43 5.95 -16.16 33.01
C PRO A 43 6.77 -16.69 31.83
N SER A 44 7.12 -15.79 30.91
CA SER A 44 8.16 -16.03 29.91
C SER A 44 9.52 -16.06 30.64
N PRO A 45 10.40 -17.05 30.43
CA PRO A 45 11.75 -17.08 31.02
C PRO A 45 12.73 -16.07 30.39
N THR A 46 12.22 -14.97 29.84
CA THR A 46 13.01 -13.89 29.27
C THR A 46 12.35 -12.57 29.63
N SER A 47 13.13 -11.69 30.26
CA SER A 47 12.81 -10.33 30.73
C SER A 47 12.05 -10.19 32.07
N THR A 48 12.77 -10.43 33.17
CA THR A 48 12.69 -9.55 34.35
C THR A 48 14.05 -9.45 35.00
N THR A 49 14.75 -8.36 34.68
CA THR A 49 15.78 -7.77 35.52
C THR A 49 15.06 -7.04 36.66
N PRO A 50 15.28 -7.36 37.94
CA PRO A 50 15.11 -6.40 39.00
C PRO A 50 16.50 -5.90 39.40
N GLU A 51 16.75 -4.64 39.11
CA GLU A 51 17.80 -3.86 39.72
C GLU A 51 17.54 -3.79 41.23
N ARG A 52 18.28 -4.59 42.02
CA ARG A 52 18.43 -4.35 43.45
C ARG A 52 19.89 -4.55 43.82
N THR A 53 20.52 -3.43 44.13
CA THR A 53 21.91 -3.26 44.52
C THR A 53 22.22 -3.97 45.85
N ARG A 54 23.23 -4.85 45.79
CA ARG A 54 24.25 -5.23 46.80
C ARG A 54 23.79 -5.50 48.25
N SER A 55 23.99 -6.74 48.73
CA SER A 55 25.15 -7.11 49.57
C SER A 55 25.07 -8.57 50.06
N GLY A 56 26.15 -9.33 49.84
CA GLY A 56 26.61 -10.37 50.77
C GLY A 56 26.23 -11.83 50.51
N GLY A 57 27.19 -12.62 50.03
CA GLY A 57 27.44 -13.96 50.56
C GLY A 57 27.21 -15.17 49.64
N GLY A 58 28.31 -15.78 49.18
CA GLY A 58 28.42 -17.24 49.06
C GLY A 58 28.29 -17.86 47.67
N THR A 59 29.34 -17.78 46.87
CA THR A 59 29.62 -18.79 45.83
C THR A 59 30.07 -20.09 46.50
N PRO A 60 29.56 -21.25 46.06
CA PRO A 60 30.46 -22.29 45.56
C PRO A 60 29.98 -22.69 44.15
N ARG A 61 30.82 -22.50 43.13
CA ARG A 61 31.78 -23.49 42.63
C ARG A 61 31.07 -24.71 42.01
N GLY A 62 31.06 -24.71 40.66
CA GLY A 62 31.07 -25.84 39.73
C GLY A 62 30.28 -27.12 40.06
N SER A 63 29.26 -27.39 39.26
CA SER A 63 28.84 -28.74 38.88
C SER A 63 28.23 -28.62 37.48
N GLY A 64 28.85 -29.14 36.42
CA GLY A 64 28.75 -30.55 36.13
C GLY A 64 27.39 -30.80 35.48
N ALA A 65 27.29 -30.63 34.16
CA ALA A 65 26.13 -31.06 33.39
C ALA A 65 26.07 -32.60 33.39
N THR A 66 25.67 -33.17 34.53
CA THR A 66 25.16 -34.53 34.61
C THR A 66 23.85 -34.57 33.82
N SER A 67 23.75 -35.52 32.90
CA SER A 67 22.50 -35.94 32.28
C SER A 67 21.36 -35.88 33.32
N PRO A 68 20.18 -35.32 32.99
CA PRO A 68 19.06 -35.32 33.91
C PRO A 68 18.81 -36.77 34.32
N ASP A 69 18.76 -37.03 35.63
CA ASP A 69 18.41 -38.34 36.13
C ASP A 69 16.98 -38.64 35.65
N PRO A 70 16.74 -39.71 34.87
CA PRO A 70 15.41 -40.04 34.38
C PRO A 70 14.39 -40.26 35.51
N ARG A 71 14.85 -40.49 36.75
CA ARG A 71 13.98 -40.54 37.94
C ARG A 71 13.54 -39.16 38.42
N ALA A 72 14.38 -38.14 38.25
CA ALA A 72 14.01 -36.75 38.58
C ALA A 72 12.98 -36.21 37.58
N GLU A 73 13.11 -36.56 36.30
CA GLU A 73 12.13 -36.18 35.26
C GLU A 73 10.74 -36.80 35.48
N ARG A 74 10.66 -37.98 36.12
CA ARG A 74 9.37 -38.62 36.45
C ARG A 74 8.61 -37.92 37.57
N ARG A 75 9.32 -37.15 38.41
CA ARG A 75 8.75 -36.42 39.55
C ARG A 75 8.52 -34.94 39.24
N ASP A 76 9.00 -34.45 38.10
CA ASP A 76 8.79 -33.06 37.70
C ASP A 76 7.41 -32.87 37.05
N LEU A 77 6.59 -31.99 37.64
CA LEU A 77 5.25 -31.63 37.14
C LEU A 77 5.25 -31.05 35.72
N SER A 78 6.38 -30.48 35.28
CA SER A 78 6.51 -29.89 33.95
C SER A 78 7.04 -30.86 32.88
N SER A 79 7.48 -32.05 33.30
CA SER A 79 8.07 -33.05 32.42
C SER A 79 7.01 -33.82 31.64
N PRO A 80 7.25 -34.14 30.35
CA PRO A 80 6.36 -34.99 29.57
C PRO A 80 6.33 -36.44 30.05
N TYR A 81 7.30 -36.87 30.86
CA TYR A 81 7.39 -38.23 31.43
C TYR A 81 6.92 -38.30 32.88
N PHE A 82 6.16 -37.31 33.34
CA PHE A 82 5.66 -37.23 34.71
C PHE A 82 4.81 -38.46 35.10
N VAL A 83 5.15 -39.06 36.25
CA VAL A 83 4.41 -40.17 36.86
C VAL A 83 3.83 -39.69 38.19
N PRO A 84 2.50 -39.47 38.29
CA PRO A 84 1.87 -38.90 39.48
C PRO A 84 2.13 -39.69 40.76
N ALA A 85 2.14 -41.03 40.67
CA ALA A 85 2.36 -41.90 41.81
C ALA A 85 3.76 -41.71 42.42
N GLU A 86 4.81 -41.66 41.59
CA GLU A 86 6.19 -41.46 42.07
C GLU A 86 6.40 -40.08 42.70
N TYR A 87 5.74 -39.05 42.15
CA TYR A 87 5.76 -37.70 42.72
C TYR A 87 5.05 -37.65 44.08
N TYR A 88 3.89 -38.29 44.20
CA TYR A 88 3.11 -38.31 45.44
C TYR A 88 3.83 -39.06 46.57
N GLU A 89 4.42 -40.22 46.26
CA GLU A 89 5.22 -40.98 47.22
C GLU A 89 6.45 -40.19 47.69
N ASP A 90 7.17 -39.52 46.77
CA ASP A 90 8.30 -38.66 47.14
C ASP A 90 7.84 -37.47 47.98
N LEU A 91 6.70 -36.85 47.65
CA LEU A 91 6.15 -35.70 48.36
C LEU A 91 5.73 -36.07 49.79
N ILE A 92 5.02 -37.17 50.00
CA ILE A 92 4.64 -37.62 51.36
C ILE A 92 5.86 -38.02 52.19
N SER A 93 6.86 -38.65 51.56
CA SER A 93 8.06 -39.08 52.27
C SER A 93 8.92 -37.90 52.76
N ARG A 94 8.82 -36.73 52.12
CA ARG A 94 9.64 -35.55 52.40
C ARG A 94 8.90 -34.42 53.10
N ALA A 95 7.64 -34.17 52.75
CA ALA A 95 6.89 -33.01 53.16
C ALA A 95 6.03 -33.28 54.40
N GLY A 96 6.02 -32.31 55.32
CA GLY A 96 5.09 -32.31 56.45
C GLY A 96 3.67 -31.89 56.05
N LEU A 97 2.69 -32.13 56.92
CA LEU A 97 1.29 -31.72 56.74
C LEU A 97 1.09 -30.26 56.26
N PRO A 98 1.77 -29.22 56.83
CA PRO A 98 1.56 -27.84 56.38
C PRO A 98 2.04 -27.60 54.95
N GLU A 99 3.13 -28.28 54.55
CA GLU A 99 3.64 -28.20 53.19
C GLU A 99 2.70 -28.93 52.22
N LEU A 100 2.17 -30.09 52.63
CA LEU A 100 1.18 -30.82 51.85
C LEU A 100 -0.07 -29.96 51.59
N LEU A 101 -0.63 -29.30 52.60
CA LEU A 101 -1.77 -28.39 52.43
C LEU A 101 -1.47 -27.20 51.51
N LYS A 102 -0.24 -26.66 51.55
CA LYS A 102 0.18 -25.59 50.64
C LYS A 102 0.30 -26.11 49.20
N THR A 103 0.87 -27.29 49.01
CA THR A 103 0.96 -27.92 47.67
C THR A 103 -0.42 -28.25 47.11
N THR A 104 -1.35 -28.76 47.92
CA THR A 104 -2.72 -29.04 47.44
C THR A 104 -3.46 -27.76 47.07
N SER A 105 -3.33 -26.70 47.87
CA SER A 105 -3.94 -25.40 47.58
C SER A 105 -3.38 -24.79 46.28
N THR A 106 -2.05 -24.81 46.10
CA THR A 106 -1.41 -24.31 44.87
C THR A 106 -1.82 -25.13 43.65
N LEU A 107 -1.77 -26.47 43.72
CA LEU A 107 -2.22 -27.34 42.64
C LEU A 107 -3.70 -27.12 42.30
N ALA A 108 -4.57 -26.94 43.29
CA ALA A 108 -5.99 -26.64 43.05
C ALA A 108 -6.17 -25.30 42.30
N THR A 109 -5.39 -24.27 42.68
CA THR A 109 -5.42 -22.99 41.95
C THR A 109 -4.89 -23.12 40.52
N ASP A 110 -3.84 -23.91 40.31
CA ASP A 110 -3.23 -24.09 39.00
C ASP A 110 -4.09 -24.93 38.07
N ILE A 111 -4.74 -25.97 38.60
CA ILE A 111 -5.77 -26.75 37.87
C ILE A 111 -6.91 -25.82 37.43
N GLY A 112 -7.39 -24.94 38.32
CA GLY A 112 -8.43 -23.96 37.99
C GLY A 112 -7.99 -22.98 36.90
N ARG A 113 -6.77 -22.45 36.97
CA ARG A 113 -6.19 -21.58 35.94
C ARG A 113 -6.04 -22.30 34.61
N LEU A 114 -5.53 -23.54 34.61
CA LEU A 114 -5.33 -24.33 33.40
C LEU A 114 -6.68 -24.68 32.74
N HIS A 115 -7.70 -24.98 33.54
CA HIS A 115 -9.06 -25.21 33.04
C HIS A 115 -9.64 -23.94 32.40
N SER A 116 -9.48 -22.78 33.05
CA SER A 116 -9.89 -21.49 32.50
C SER A 116 -9.17 -21.19 31.18
N SER A 117 -7.84 -21.34 31.15
CA SER A 117 -7.04 -21.14 29.94
C SER A 117 -7.45 -22.08 28.80
N ARG A 118 -7.69 -23.36 29.09
CA ARG A 118 -8.23 -24.32 28.12
C ARG A 118 -9.58 -23.88 27.60
N HIS A 119 -10.48 -23.44 28.48
CA HIS A 119 -11.81 -22.98 28.07
C HIS A 119 -11.73 -21.75 27.16
N THR A 120 -10.89 -20.77 27.52
CA THR A 120 -10.63 -19.59 26.66
C THR A 120 -10.07 -20.01 25.30
N LEU A 121 -9.13 -20.94 25.24
CA LEU A 121 -8.56 -21.38 23.97
C LEU A 121 -9.54 -22.21 23.13
N VAL A 122 -10.20 -23.19 23.74
CA VAL A 122 -11.05 -24.16 23.03
C VAL A 122 -12.39 -23.54 22.65
N TYR A 123 -13.00 -22.74 23.52
CA TYR A 123 -14.35 -22.21 23.27
C TYR A 123 -14.29 -20.79 22.72
N ASN A 124 -13.61 -19.88 23.42
CA ASN A 124 -13.61 -18.48 23.02
C ASN A 124 -12.87 -18.31 21.69
N HIS A 125 -11.64 -18.79 21.59
CA HIS A 125 -10.87 -18.62 20.37
C HIS A 125 -11.37 -19.49 19.20
N HIS A 126 -11.78 -20.75 19.42
CA HIS A 126 -12.29 -21.57 18.32
C HIS A 126 -13.58 -20.99 17.72
N HIS A 127 -14.49 -20.49 18.56
CA HIS A 127 -15.70 -19.83 18.07
C HIS A 127 -15.37 -18.54 17.29
N GLN A 128 -14.38 -17.76 17.76
CA GLN A 128 -13.91 -16.59 17.03
C GLN A 128 -13.27 -16.95 15.68
N LEU A 129 -12.46 -18.01 15.61
CA LEU A 129 -11.91 -18.52 14.36
C LEU A 129 -13.00 -18.98 13.40
N PHE A 130 -14.01 -19.68 13.92
CA PHE A 130 -15.14 -20.11 13.12
C PHE A 130 -15.91 -18.91 12.56
N SER A 131 -16.21 -17.92 13.41
CA SER A 131 -16.87 -16.67 12.98
C SER A 131 -16.04 -15.85 11.98
N ALA A 132 -14.72 -15.83 12.16
CA ALA A 132 -13.79 -15.23 11.20
C ALA A 132 -13.81 -16.02 9.87
N GLY A 133 -13.89 -17.35 9.93
CA GLY A 133 -14.07 -18.21 8.77
C GLY A 133 -15.36 -17.90 8.02
N ASP A 134 -16.48 -17.73 8.73
CA ASP A 134 -17.77 -17.37 8.13
C ASP A 134 -17.71 -16.00 7.44
N THR A 135 -17.12 -14.99 8.09
CA THR A 135 -16.94 -13.67 7.48
C THR A 135 -16.02 -13.69 6.27
N ILE A 136 -14.93 -14.47 6.30
CA ILE A 136 -14.05 -14.68 5.15
C ILE A 136 -14.81 -15.38 4.02
N SER A 137 -15.65 -16.37 4.32
CA SER A 137 -16.47 -17.05 3.33
C SER A 137 -17.48 -16.09 2.68
N VAL A 138 -18.17 -15.27 3.47
CA VAL A 138 -19.07 -14.21 2.98
C VAL A 138 -18.32 -13.19 2.13
N LEU A 139 -17.10 -12.81 2.52
CA LEU A 139 -16.29 -11.88 1.74
C LEU A 139 -15.82 -12.51 0.43
N ASN A 140 -15.40 -13.78 0.46
CA ASN A 140 -14.95 -14.50 -0.72
C ASN A 140 -16.09 -14.71 -1.73
N THR A 141 -17.32 -14.96 -1.26
CA THR A 141 -18.50 -15.04 -2.14
C THR A 141 -18.90 -13.68 -2.73
N ARG A 142 -18.72 -12.57 -2.01
CA ARG A 142 -19.03 -11.20 -2.51
C ARG A 142 -17.95 -10.58 -3.38
N THR A 143 -16.68 -10.94 -3.18
CA THR A 143 -15.53 -10.40 -3.94
C THR A 143 -15.68 -10.55 -5.46
N PRO A 144 -16.08 -11.70 -6.03
CA PRO A 144 -16.25 -11.81 -7.48
C PRO A 144 -17.38 -10.89 -8.01
N GLN A 145 -18.44 -10.67 -7.23
CA GLN A 145 -19.49 -9.70 -7.61
C GLN A 145 -18.94 -8.27 -7.63
N LEU A 146 -18.15 -7.89 -6.63
CA LEU A 146 -17.51 -6.57 -6.60
C LEU A 146 -16.51 -6.38 -7.74
N LEU A 147 -15.73 -7.41 -8.07
CA LEU A 147 -14.83 -7.37 -9.23
C LEU A 147 -15.62 -7.18 -10.53
N SER A 148 -16.74 -7.89 -10.70
CA SER A 148 -17.62 -7.73 -11.87
C SER A 148 -18.21 -6.32 -11.99
N ILE A 149 -18.58 -5.68 -10.87
CA ILE A 149 -19.11 -4.31 -10.87
C ILE A 149 -17.99 -3.32 -11.25
N VAL A 150 -16.78 -3.53 -10.76
CA VAL A 150 -15.63 -2.67 -11.10
C VAL A 150 -15.28 -2.80 -12.58
N THR A 151 -15.35 -4.00 -13.17
CA THR A 151 -15.12 -4.18 -14.60
C THR A 151 -16.22 -3.52 -15.45
N ASP A 152 -17.49 -3.61 -15.04
CA ASP A 152 -18.61 -2.91 -15.73
C ASP A 152 -18.45 -1.38 -15.62
N LEU A 153 -18.06 -0.87 -14.46
CA LEU A 153 -17.74 0.55 -14.30
C LEU A 153 -16.58 0.99 -15.21
N GLN A 154 -15.51 0.20 -15.32
CA GLN A 154 -14.39 0.50 -16.21
C GLN A 154 -14.82 0.54 -17.68
N GLU A 155 -15.67 -0.40 -18.10
CA GLU A 155 -16.24 -0.42 -19.45
C GLU A 155 -17.08 0.84 -19.71
N ARG A 156 -18.01 1.18 -18.81
CA ARG A 156 -18.83 2.40 -18.93
C ARG A 156 -18.02 3.69 -18.90
N PHE A 157 -16.94 3.75 -18.12
CA PHE A 157 -16.03 4.91 -18.13
C PHE A 157 -15.27 5.01 -19.46
N SER A 158 -14.88 3.88 -20.06
CA SER A 158 -14.27 3.88 -21.39
C SER A 158 -15.26 4.34 -22.47
N GLU A 159 -16.51 3.88 -22.42
CA GLU A 159 -17.58 4.34 -23.32
C GLU A 159 -17.84 5.83 -23.16
N MET A 160 -17.92 6.31 -21.92
CA MET A 160 -18.13 7.73 -21.64
C MET A 160 -16.94 8.58 -22.11
N SER A 161 -15.71 8.09 -21.97
CA SER A 161 -14.52 8.77 -22.50
C SER A 161 -14.56 8.85 -24.02
N GLN A 162 -14.90 7.75 -24.71
CA GLN A 162 -15.03 7.74 -26.17
C GLN A 162 -16.16 8.67 -26.65
N LEU A 163 -17.28 8.70 -25.92
CA LEU A 163 -18.35 9.64 -26.20
C LEU A 163 -17.92 11.09 -25.94
N ALA A 164 -17.18 11.36 -24.87
CA ALA A 164 -16.64 12.69 -24.58
C ALA A 164 -15.67 13.15 -25.67
N ASP A 165 -14.79 12.27 -26.15
CA ASP A 165 -13.89 12.56 -27.28
C ASP A 165 -14.67 12.79 -28.58
N SER A 166 -15.78 12.07 -28.80
CA SER A 166 -16.65 12.29 -29.96
C SER A 166 -17.46 13.58 -29.90
N VAL A 167 -17.74 14.08 -28.69
CA VAL A 167 -18.50 15.31 -28.44
C VAL A 167 -17.59 16.54 -28.32
N ALA A 168 -16.28 16.34 -28.09
CA ALA A 168 -15.28 17.38 -28.21
C ALA A 168 -15.19 17.84 -29.67
N LEU A 169 -15.99 18.85 -30.01
CA LEU A 169 -15.90 19.58 -31.27
C LEU A 169 -14.48 20.17 -31.43
N PRO A 170 -13.97 20.30 -32.67
CA PRO A 170 -12.71 20.99 -32.91
C PRO A 170 -12.76 22.40 -32.33
N ASP A 171 -11.67 22.78 -31.67
CA ASP A 171 -11.49 24.01 -30.90
C ASP A 171 -12.03 25.25 -31.68
N PRO A 172 -13.14 25.89 -31.23
CA PRO A 172 -13.78 26.99 -31.97
C PRO A 172 -12.89 28.23 -32.09
N SER A 173 -11.82 28.31 -31.29
CA SER A 173 -10.81 29.36 -31.34
C SER A 173 -10.11 29.45 -32.71
N ALA A 174 -9.81 28.32 -33.34
CA ALA A 174 -9.14 28.29 -34.64
C ALA A 174 -10.01 28.82 -35.79
N VAL A 175 -11.33 28.62 -35.71
CA VAL A 175 -12.29 29.08 -36.73
C VAL A 175 -12.52 30.59 -36.60
N ASP A 176 -12.65 31.09 -35.37
CA ASP A 176 -12.87 32.52 -35.12
C ASP A 176 -11.62 33.36 -35.46
N ASP A 177 -10.42 32.82 -35.26
CA ASP A 177 -9.18 33.51 -35.61
C ASP A 177 -8.97 33.57 -37.13
N ALA A 178 -9.33 32.50 -37.85
CA ALA A 178 -9.29 32.49 -39.31
C ALA A 178 -10.28 33.48 -39.95
N VAL A 179 -11.50 33.58 -39.38
CA VAL A 179 -12.52 34.54 -39.84
C VAL A 179 -12.07 35.98 -39.57
N ARG A 180 -11.48 36.24 -38.40
CA ARG A 180 -10.95 37.57 -38.02
C ARG A 180 -9.78 38.00 -38.91
N ALA A 181 -8.81 37.11 -39.16
CA ALA A 181 -7.69 37.38 -40.05
C ALA A 181 -8.14 37.76 -41.47
N ARG A 182 -9.14 37.06 -42.01
CA ARG A 182 -9.68 37.36 -43.34
C ARG A 182 -10.42 38.71 -43.40
N ALA A 183 -11.11 39.11 -42.33
CA ALA A 183 -11.79 40.39 -42.28
C ALA A 183 -10.80 41.57 -42.25
N VAL A 184 -9.71 41.44 -41.48
CA VAL A 184 -8.64 42.44 -41.40
C VAL A 184 -7.95 42.61 -42.75
N ALA A 185 -7.65 41.52 -43.46
CA ALA A 185 -7.06 41.57 -44.80
C ALA A 185 -7.92 42.34 -45.81
N LYS A 186 -9.24 42.09 -45.83
CA LYS A 186 -10.17 42.80 -46.72
C LYS A 186 -10.25 44.29 -46.42
N GLN A 187 -10.35 44.66 -45.13
CA GLN A 187 -10.37 46.07 -44.72
C GLN A 187 -9.07 46.80 -45.08
N GLY A 188 -7.93 46.12 -44.95
CA GLY A 188 -6.63 46.65 -45.38
C GLY A 188 -6.57 46.94 -46.87
N LEU A 189 -7.06 46.03 -47.71
CA LEU A 189 -7.14 46.22 -49.16
C LEU A 189 -8.07 47.38 -49.54
N ASP A 190 -9.26 47.44 -48.94
CA ASP A 190 -10.21 48.52 -49.24
C ASP A 190 -9.65 49.90 -48.81
N ARG A 191 -8.90 49.95 -47.70
CA ARG A 191 -8.19 51.16 -47.29
C ARG A 191 -7.12 51.57 -48.32
N ILE A 192 -6.35 50.63 -48.84
CA ILE A 192 -5.33 50.91 -49.87
C ILE A 192 -5.98 51.40 -51.16
N ARG A 193 -7.10 50.78 -51.58
CA ARG A 193 -7.88 51.23 -52.73
C ARG A 193 -8.36 52.67 -52.57
N LEU A 194 -8.83 53.04 -51.37
CA LEU A 194 -9.23 54.42 -51.08
C LEU A 194 -8.04 55.39 -51.09
N MET A 195 -6.88 55.01 -50.56
CA MET A 195 -5.67 55.84 -50.57
C MET A 195 -5.13 56.05 -51.99
N LEU A 196 -5.26 55.05 -52.87
CA LEU A 196 -4.91 55.15 -54.29
C LEU A 196 -5.82 56.13 -55.03
N VAL A 197 -7.12 56.11 -54.73
CA VAL A 197 -8.11 57.07 -55.28
C VAL A 197 -7.87 58.49 -54.75
N ALA A 198 -7.33 58.62 -53.54
CA ALA A 198 -7.02 59.90 -52.91
C ALA A 198 -5.66 60.51 -53.34
N GLU A 199 -4.94 59.89 -54.29
CA GLU A 199 -3.60 60.32 -54.76
C GLU A 199 -2.58 60.56 -53.62
N GLU A 200 -2.65 59.73 -52.57
CA GLU A 200 -1.69 59.81 -51.47
C GLU A 200 -0.29 59.34 -51.89
N SER A 201 0.74 59.80 -51.15
CA SER A 201 2.14 59.45 -51.44
C SER A 201 2.34 57.92 -51.44
N PRO A 202 3.09 57.37 -52.40
CA PRO A 202 3.28 55.92 -52.54
C PRO A 202 3.95 55.28 -51.31
N ASP A 203 4.78 56.04 -50.60
CA ASP A 203 5.43 55.58 -49.36
C ASP A 203 4.43 55.36 -48.21
N ALA A 204 3.36 56.17 -48.15
CA ALA A 204 2.30 56.00 -47.16
C ALA A 204 1.45 54.75 -47.44
N ILE A 205 1.21 54.44 -48.72
CA ILE A 205 0.49 53.24 -49.16
C ILE A 205 1.28 51.97 -48.76
N ARG A 206 2.60 51.97 -48.99
CA ARG A 206 3.47 50.85 -48.60
C ARG A 206 3.54 50.64 -47.09
N GLN A 207 3.70 51.71 -46.31
CA GLN A 207 3.71 51.61 -44.84
C GLN A 207 2.37 51.16 -44.26
N ALA A 208 1.25 51.53 -44.88
CA ALA A 208 -0.07 51.08 -44.47
C ALA A 208 -0.25 49.58 -44.74
N TRP A 209 0.22 49.09 -45.88
CA TRP A 209 0.17 47.67 -46.22
C TRP A 209 1.10 46.82 -45.36
N GLU A 210 2.33 47.26 -45.11
CA GLU A 210 3.30 46.55 -44.27
C GLU A 210 2.76 46.31 -42.84
N LYS A 211 2.01 47.27 -42.30
CA LYS A 211 1.34 47.12 -40.99
C LYS A 211 0.23 46.07 -41.02
N VAL A 212 -0.51 45.96 -42.12
CA VAL A 212 -1.54 44.94 -42.32
C VAL A 212 -0.91 43.57 -42.56
N GLU A 213 0.20 43.50 -43.30
CA GLU A 213 0.94 42.26 -43.48
C GLU A 213 1.54 41.76 -42.16
N ALA A 214 2.10 42.65 -41.34
CA ALA A 214 2.66 42.31 -40.04
C ALA A 214 1.61 41.75 -39.07
N THR A 215 0.36 42.22 -39.12
CA THR A 215 -0.74 41.71 -38.28
C THR A 215 -1.28 40.37 -38.78
N LEU A 216 -1.06 40.03 -40.04
CA LEU A 216 -1.49 38.78 -40.66
C LEU A 216 -0.39 37.70 -40.66
N ARG A 217 0.88 38.09 -40.45
CA ARG A 217 2.04 37.19 -40.37
C ARG A 217 1.94 36.31 -39.12
N GLY A 218 1.25 35.18 -39.26
CA GLY A 218 0.95 34.23 -38.17
C GLY A 218 -0.39 33.51 -38.35
N HIS A 219 -1.23 33.95 -39.28
CA HIS A 219 -2.51 33.30 -39.60
C HIS A 219 -2.44 32.61 -40.97
N GLU A 220 -2.41 31.28 -40.97
CA GLU A 220 -2.52 30.48 -42.19
C GLU A 220 -4.00 30.18 -42.45
N CYS A 221 -4.60 30.85 -43.43
CA CYS A 221 -6.02 30.70 -43.76
C CYS A 221 -6.20 30.58 -45.28
N GLU A 222 -7.06 29.65 -45.71
CA GLU A 222 -7.34 29.45 -47.13
C GLU A 222 -7.88 30.73 -47.79
N GLY A 223 -7.17 31.20 -48.83
CA GLY A 223 -7.54 32.38 -49.59
C GLY A 223 -7.03 33.72 -49.02
N LEU A 224 -6.31 33.70 -47.89
CA LEU A 224 -5.57 34.85 -47.38
C LEU A 224 -4.39 35.18 -48.31
N ASP A 225 -3.73 34.17 -48.88
CA ASP A 225 -2.63 34.33 -49.83
C ASP A 225 -3.03 35.12 -51.08
N LYS A 226 -4.26 34.90 -51.59
CA LYS A 226 -4.79 35.63 -52.74
C LYS A 226 -5.01 37.11 -52.43
N LEU A 227 -5.48 37.43 -51.22
CA LEU A 227 -5.68 38.80 -50.78
C LEU A 227 -4.34 39.50 -50.50
N LEU A 228 -3.36 38.75 -49.99
CA LEU A 228 -2.00 39.27 -49.80
C LEU A 228 -1.31 39.54 -51.14
N GLN A 229 -1.50 38.67 -52.14
CA GLN A 229 -0.99 38.87 -53.49
C GLN A 229 -1.61 40.12 -54.15
N GLU A 230 -2.94 40.27 -54.08
CA GLU A 230 -3.64 41.44 -54.64
C GLU A 230 -3.18 42.77 -54.00
N GLY A 231 -2.88 42.79 -52.70
CA GLY A 231 -2.37 44.00 -52.04
C GLY A 231 -0.91 44.32 -52.35
N ARG A 232 -0.07 43.30 -52.58
CA ARG A 232 1.31 43.50 -53.07
C ARG A 232 1.33 44.10 -54.47
N GLU A 233 0.47 43.59 -55.36
CA GLU A 233 0.30 44.11 -56.73
C GLU A 233 -0.15 45.59 -56.72
N MET A 234 -1.06 45.97 -55.82
CA MET A 234 -1.53 47.37 -55.71
C MET A 234 -0.52 48.34 -55.09
N THR A 235 0.43 47.85 -54.28
CA THR A 235 1.45 48.69 -53.63
C THR A 235 2.75 48.78 -54.42
N GLY A 236 2.83 48.08 -55.57
CA GLY A 236 4.01 48.05 -56.43
C GLY A 236 5.24 47.53 -55.70
N ILE A 237 5.06 46.55 -54.83
CA ILE A 237 6.13 45.81 -54.17
C ILE A 237 6.33 44.55 -55.01
N ASP A 238 7.02 44.69 -56.15
CA ASP A 238 7.53 43.54 -56.89
C ASP A 238 8.81 43.05 -56.17
N ASP A 239 8.90 41.74 -55.96
CA ASP A 239 10.04 41.06 -55.33
C ASP A 239 11.33 41.29 -56.13
N GLU A 240 12.35 41.85 -55.47
CA GLU A 240 13.77 41.72 -55.84
C GLU A 240 14.49 40.85 -54.81
#